data_AF-A0A915XXZ4-F1
#
_entry.id   AF-A0A915XXZ4-F1
#
_cell.length_a   1.000
_cell.length_b   1.000
_cell.length_c   1.000
_cell.angle_alpha   90.00
_cell.angle_beta   90.00
_cell.angle_gamma   90.00
#
_symmetry.space_group_name_H-M   'P 1'
#
loop_
_entity.id
_entity.type
_entity.pdbx_description
1 polymer ?
#
loop_
_entity_poly.entity_id
_entity_poly.type
_entity_poly.pdbx_seq_one_letter_code
_entity_poly.pdbx_strand_id
1 'polypeptide(L)'
;MEHWLESNELRRLIEDGRQRGYVTIDDLLMAMPEMALDPEAIEVVLAHMESQGVRVLDALEVSERELRQVSEHAERFIEAVEREEIDDAVQWWAHQAARAPLLSAEQERELALRAAQGDDYARDQLVQANLRLVISVAKHYTGRGLSMIDLIQEGNLGLLRAVGQYDPSRGSRFSTYATWWIRQAISRALQEQASLIRVPHHMAKALQQVRQASALLQQELGREPTVHEVAQRAKLHPEQVRELMHAVAKPISLEMPISDGDGSVLGDLIADETQAEWEQSIDWESLMSKLNERERAVIRLRYGLGDEPPMTLEEVGKRLGLSKERVRQLESRAIQKMQEAARA
;
A
#
# COMPACT_ATOMS: atom_id res chain seq x y z
N MET A 1 -28.76 -8.83 -7.58
CA MET A 1 -28.06 -8.87 -8.88
C MET A 1 -28.91 -8.21 -9.97
N GLU A 2 -30.15 -8.67 -10.20
CA GLU A 2 -31.15 -7.95 -11.02
C GLU A 2 -31.32 -6.47 -10.62
N HIS A 3 -31.36 -6.18 -9.32
CA HIS A 3 -31.45 -4.80 -8.82
C HIS A 3 -30.24 -3.89 -9.16
N TRP A 4 -29.05 -4.44 -9.42
CA TRP A 4 -27.89 -3.62 -9.81
C TRP A 4 -27.83 -3.36 -11.31
N LEU A 5 -28.33 -4.29 -12.13
CA LEU A 5 -28.49 -4.07 -13.57
C LEU A 5 -29.41 -2.87 -13.85
N GLU A 6 -30.34 -2.58 -12.95
CA GLU A 6 -31.22 -1.41 -13.01
C GLU A 6 -30.68 -0.17 -12.27
N SER A 7 -29.47 -0.24 -11.70
CA SER A 7 -28.90 0.84 -10.90
C SER A 7 -28.61 2.08 -11.75
N ASN A 8 -28.74 3.25 -11.12
CA ASN A 8 -28.39 4.53 -11.75
C ASN A 8 -26.89 4.63 -12.07
N GLU A 9 -26.04 3.86 -11.38
CA GLU A 9 -24.60 3.82 -11.64
C GLU A 9 -24.27 3.05 -12.93
N LEU A 10 -24.82 1.85 -13.12
CA LEU A 10 -24.64 1.10 -14.36
C LEU A 10 -25.28 1.81 -15.56
N ARG A 11 -26.47 2.41 -15.39
CA ARG A 11 -27.11 3.18 -16.46
C ARG A 11 -26.27 4.37 -16.91
N ARG A 12 -25.68 5.11 -15.97
CA ARG A 12 -24.73 6.20 -16.32
C ARG A 12 -23.51 5.67 -17.04
N LEU A 13 -22.96 4.54 -16.59
CA LEU A 13 -21.81 3.91 -17.23
C LEU A 13 -22.12 3.46 -18.67
N ILE A 14 -23.30 2.90 -18.92
CA ILE A 14 -23.77 2.50 -20.26
C ILE A 14 -24.04 3.72 -21.13
N GLU A 15 -24.61 4.80 -20.59
CA GLU A 15 -24.88 6.06 -21.31
C GLU A 15 -23.55 6.72 -21.76
N ASP A 16 -22.59 6.87 -20.85
CA ASP A 16 -21.25 7.36 -21.13
C ASP A 16 -20.52 6.43 -22.12
N GLY A 17 -20.73 5.11 -21.96
CA GLY A 17 -20.22 4.07 -22.83
C GLY A 17 -20.76 4.13 -24.25
N ARG A 18 -22.05 4.42 -24.43
CA ARG A 18 -22.69 4.59 -25.74
C ARG A 18 -22.13 5.79 -26.50
N GLN A 19 -21.83 6.88 -25.81
CA GLN A 19 -21.24 8.07 -26.46
C GLN A 19 -19.82 7.78 -26.97
N ARG A 20 -19.07 6.93 -26.26
CA ARG A 20 -17.69 6.56 -26.60
C ARG A 20 -17.59 5.33 -27.50
N GLY A 21 -18.64 4.52 -27.60
CA GLY A 21 -18.64 3.20 -28.23
C GLY A 21 -18.01 2.10 -27.38
N TYR A 22 -17.54 2.43 -26.16
CA TYR A 22 -16.92 1.49 -25.22
C TYR A 22 -16.94 1.97 -23.77
N VAL A 23 -16.81 1.03 -22.84
CA VAL A 23 -16.57 1.27 -21.39
C VAL A 23 -15.30 0.56 -20.97
N THR A 24 -14.44 1.20 -20.16
CA THR A 24 -13.23 0.53 -19.69
C THR A 24 -13.53 -0.47 -18.57
N ILE A 25 -12.76 -1.57 -18.50
CA ILE A 25 -12.88 -2.54 -17.39
C ILE A 25 -12.65 -1.85 -16.03
N ASP A 26 -11.77 -0.85 -15.94
CA ASP A 26 -11.53 -0.11 -14.69
C ASP A 26 -12.75 0.71 -14.27
N ASP A 27 -13.42 1.37 -15.22
CA ASP A 27 -14.66 2.10 -14.94
C ASP A 27 -15.79 1.16 -14.51
N LEU A 28 -15.86 -0.04 -15.10
CA LEU A 28 -16.81 -1.08 -14.71
C LEU A 28 -16.54 -1.60 -13.30
N LEU A 29 -15.29 -1.96 -12.99
CA LEU A 29 -14.89 -2.45 -11.67
C LEU A 29 -15.11 -1.41 -10.56
N MET A 30 -14.89 -0.12 -10.85
CA MET A 30 -15.18 0.97 -9.91
C MET A 30 -16.67 1.19 -9.67
N ALA A 31 -17.51 0.90 -10.66
CA ALA A 31 -18.96 1.03 -10.58
C ALA A 31 -19.62 -0.17 -9.87
N MET A 32 -19.01 -1.36 -9.92
CA MET A 32 -19.60 -2.58 -9.35
C MET A 32 -19.50 -2.63 -7.82
N PRO A 33 -20.59 -2.99 -7.11
CA PRO A 33 -20.54 -3.25 -5.66
C PRO A 33 -19.83 -4.58 -5.39
N GLU A 34 -19.21 -4.72 -4.22
CA GLU A 34 -18.45 -5.93 -3.84
C GLU A 34 -19.24 -7.24 -4.00
N MET A 35 -20.56 -7.19 -3.76
CA MET A 35 -21.47 -8.33 -3.88
C MET A 35 -21.79 -8.72 -5.34
N ALA A 36 -21.47 -7.87 -6.32
CA ALA A 36 -21.66 -8.14 -7.75
C ALA A 36 -20.38 -8.70 -8.41
N LEU A 37 -19.31 -8.92 -7.66
CA LEU A 37 -18.07 -9.54 -8.13
C LEU A 37 -18.16 -11.08 -8.22
N ASP A 38 -19.38 -11.60 -8.19
CA ASP A 38 -19.65 -13.02 -8.38
C ASP A 38 -19.53 -13.39 -9.87
N PRO A 39 -18.83 -14.49 -10.23
CA PRO A 39 -18.59 -14.97 -11.60
C PRO A 39 -19.79 -14.87 -12.55
N GLU A 40 -20.95 -15.38 -12.12
CA GLU A 40 -22.19 -15.36 -12.91
C GLU A 40 -22.73 -13.94 -13.06
N ALA A 41 -22.54 -13.09 -12.05
CA ALA A 41 -22.96 -11.70 -12.07
C ALA A 41 -22.21 -10.86 -13.09
N ILE A 42 -20.91 -11.06 -13.18
CA ILE A 42 -20.06 -10.33 -14.12
C ILE A 42 -20.40 -10.73 -15.56
N GLU A 43 -20.59 -12.02 -15.81
CA GLU A 43 -20.98 -12.51 -17.14
C GLU A 43 -22.34 -11.95 -17.56
N VAL A 44 -23.31 -11.89 -16.65
CA VAL A 44 -24.62 -11.26 -16.91
C VAL A 44 -24.46 -9.78 -17.20
N VAL A 45 -23.59 -9.06 -16.48
CA VAL A 45 -23.32 -7.63 -16.70
C VAL A 45 -22.63 -7.39 -18.05
N LEU A 46 -21.60 -8.18 -18.38
CA LEU A 46 -20.90 -8.10 -19.67
C LEU A 46 -21.85 -8.38 -20.84
N ALA A 47 -22.64 -9.46 -20.74
CA ALA A 47 -23.65 -9.79 -21.75
C ALA A 47 -24.74 -8.71 -21.85
N HIS A 48 -25.14 -8.11 -20.72
CA HIS A 48 -26.09 -7.01 -20.71
C HIS A 48 -25.54 -5.76 -21.41
N MET A 49 -24.29 -5.39 -21.15
CA MET A 49 -23.65 -4.24 -21.80
C MET A 49 -23.47 -4.45 -23.30
N GLU A 50 -23.06 -5.66 -23.72
CA GLU A 50 -23.01 -6.04 -25.14
C GLU A 50 -24.38 -5.95 -25.81
N SER A 51 -25.44 -6.45 -25.16
CA SER A 51 -26.82 -6.36 -25.68
C SER A 51 -27.30 -4.92 -25.87
N GLN A 52 -26.73 -3.96 -25.13
CA GLN A 52 -27.02 -2.54 -25.25
C GLN A 52 -26.12 -1.83 -26.27
N GLY A 53 -25.24 -2.56 -26.97
CA GLY A 53 -24.34 -2.04 -27.99
C GLY A 53 -23.10 -1.34 -27.42
N VAL A 54 -22.78 -1.59 -26.14
CA VAL A 54 -21.60 -1.02 -25.48
C VAL A 54 -20.60 -2.14 -25.25
N ARG A 55 -19.49 -2.10 -25.97
CA ARG A 55 -18.38 -3.03 -25.72
C ARG A 55 -17.68 -2.64 -24.43
N VAL A 56 -17.54 -3.58 -23.50
CA VAL A 56 -16.65 -3.39 -22.36
C VAL A 56 -15.26 -3.70 -22.87
N LEU A 57 -14.49 -2.64 -23.13
CA LEU A 57 -13.14 -2.72 -23.61
C LEU A 57 -12.19 -2.64 -22.43
N ASP A 58 -11.06 -3.32 -22.51
CA ASP A 58 -9.88 -2.83 -21.78
C ASP A 58 -9.45 -1.49 -22.42
N ALA A 59 -8.76 -0.61 -21.69
CA ALA A 59 -7.96 0.45 -22.32
C ALA A 59 -6.93 -0.13 -23.33
N LEU A 60 -6.74 -1.46 -23.28
CA LEU A 60 -5.91 -2.31 -24.15
C LEU A 60 -6.69 -3.10 -25.23
N GLU A 61 -8.03 -2.93 -25.38
CA GLU A 61 -8.81 -3.65 -26.42
C GLU A 61 -8.97 -2.88 -27.76
N VAL A 62 -8.17 -1.83 -28.00
CA VAL A 62 -8.31 -1.00 -29.20
C VAL A 62 -7.71 -1.64 -30.47
N SER A 63 -6.99 -2.77 -30.41
CA SER A 63 -6.61 -3.46 -31.66
C SER A 63 -6.24 -4.94 -31.52
N GLU A 64 -6.72 -5.79 -32.44
CA GLU A 64 -6.15 -7.12 -32.71
C GLU A 64 -4.63 -7.09 -33.05
N ARG A 65 -4.05 -5.92 -33.37
CA ARG A 65 -2.59 -5.72 -33.43
C ARG A 65 -1.92 -5.82 -32.06
N GLU A 66 -2.63 -5.47 -30.98
CA GLU A 66 -2.05 -5.38 -29.65
C GLU A 66 -1.99 -6.71 -28.93
N LEU A 67 -2.81 -7.72 -29.24
CA LEU A 67 -2.58 -9.08 -28.70
C LEU A 67 -1.24 -9.69 -29.19
N ARG A 68 -0.83 -9.37 -30.43
CA ARG A 68 0.54 -9.65 -30.90
C ARG A 68 1.57 -8.78 -30.18
N GLN A 69 1.28 -7.50 -29.95
CA GLN A 69 2.19 -6.62 -29.21
C GLN A 69 2.28 -6.95 -27.72
N VAL A 70 1.24 -7.46 -27.05
CA VAL A 70 1.23 -7.88 -25.65
C VAL A 70 2.11 -9.12 -25.50
N SER A 71 2.05 -10.03 -26.48
CA SER A 71 2.99 -11.15 -26.59
C SER A 71 4.42 -10.65 -26.84
N GLU A 72 4.66 -9.77 -27.83
CA GLU A 72 5.99 -9.20 -28.12
C GLU A 72 6.54 -8.33 -26.97
N HIS A 73 5.68 -7.63 -26.22
CA HIS A 73 6.05 -6.74 -25.12
C HIS A 73 6.29 -7.53 -23.84
N ALA A 74 5.58 -8.64 -23.64
CA ALA A 74 5.94 -9.65 -22.65
C ALA A 74 7.28 -10.31 -23.02
N GLU A 75 7.51 -10.62 -24.30
CA GLU A 75 8.80 -11.15 -24.80
C GLU A 75 9.95 -10.17 -24.57
N ARG A 76 9.79 -8.88 -24.94
CA ARG A 76 10.78 -7.84 -24.69
C ARG A 76 10.99 -7.58 -23.20
N PHE A 77 9.96 -7.73 -22.39
CA PHE A 77 10.09 -7.62 -20.94
C PHE A 77 10.83 -8.82 -20.37
N ILE A 78 10.51 -10.05 -20.78
CA ILE A 78 11.28 -11.25 -20.43
C ILE A 78 12.74 -11.07 -20.83
N GLU A 79 12.99 -10.58 -22.05
CA GLU A 79 14.35 -10.31 -22.56
C GLU A 79 15.06 -9.17 -21.79
N ALA A 80 14.32 -8.16 -21.31
CA ALA A 80 14.86 -7.09 -20.47
C ALA A 80 15.15 -7.58 -19.04
N VAL A 81 14.27 -8.41 -18.49
CA VAL A 81 14.40 -9.07 -17.20
C VAL A 81 15.60 -10.02 -17.19
N GLU A 82 15.87 -10.70 -18.31
CA GLU A 82 17.07 -11.52 -18.51
C GLU A 82 18.36 -10.69 -18.69
N ARG A 83 18.26 -9.39 -19.03
CA ARG A 83 19.40 -8.49 -19.30
C ARG A 83 19.77 -7.57 -18.12
N GLU A 84 18.84 -7.31 -17.21
CA GLU A 84 19.05 -6.46 -16.03
C GLU A 84 19.19 -7.30 -14.74
N GLU A 85 19.84 -6.76 -13.70
CA GLU A 85 19.85 -7.32 -12.32
C GLU A 85 18.47 -7.15 -11.67
N ILE A 86 17.44 -7.77 -12.24
CA ILE A 86 16.10 -7.86 -11.65
C ILE A 86 16.09 -9.02 -10.65
N ASP A 87 15.33 -8.86 -9.57
CA ASP A 87 15.08 -9.90 -8.56
C ASP A 87 14.91 -11.30 -9.18
N ASP A 88 15.73 -12.26 -8.72
CA ASP A 88 15.80 -13.65 -9.18
C ASP A 88 14.40 -14.31 -9.28
N ALA A 89 13.47 -13.92 -8.41
CA ALA A 89 12.12 -14.48 -8.41
C ALA A 89 11.24 -13.94 -9.56
N VAL A 90 11.45 -12.70 -10.03
CA VAL A 90 10.79 -12.19 -11.24
C VAL A 90 11.36 -12.88 -12.48
N GLN A 91 12.68 -13.08 -12.53
CA GLN A 91 13.34 -13.82 -13.61
C GLN A 91 12.82 -15.26 -13.71
N TRP A 92 12.63 -15.92 -12.56
CA TRP A 92 12.06 -17.26 -12.53
C TRP A 92 10.67 -17.31 -13.19
N TRP A 93 9.79 -16.37 -12.86
CA TRP A 93 8.45 -16.30 -13.47
C TRP A 93 8.48 -16.02 -14.96
N ALA A 94 9.36 -15.10 -15.40
CA ALA A 94 9.59 -14.81 -16.80
C ALA A 94 10.02 -16.07 -17.57
N HIS A 95 10.96 -16.85 -17.02
CA HIS A 95 11.39 -18.12 -17.61
C HIS A 95 10.28 -19.18 -17.65
N GLN A 96 9.46 -19.31 -16.60
CA GLN A 96 8.32 -20.23 -16.64
C GLN A 96 7.33 -19.84 -17.73
N ALA A 97 7.01 -18.55 -17.84
CA ALA A 97 6.09 -18.05 -18.85
C ALA A 97 6.62 -18.22 -20.29
N ALA A 98 7.95 -18.18 -20.48
CA ALA A 98 8.58 -18.38 -21.78
C ALA A 98 8.60 -19.84 -22.25
N ARG A 99 8.55 -20.81 -21.34
CA ARG A 99 8.60 -22.25 -21.67
C ARG A 99 7.30 -22.75 -22.32
N ALA A 100 6.18 -22.12 -22.03
CA ALA A 100 4.88 -22.52 -22.54
C ALA A 100 4.66 -21.99 -23.97
N PRO A 101 4.29 -22.85 -24.95
CA PRO A 101 3.98 -22.39 -26.30
C PRO A 101 2.69 -21.57 -26.32
N LEU A 102 2.62 -20.59 -27.23
CA LEU A 102 1.38 -19.85 -27.49
C LEU A 102 0.33 -20.79 -28.09
N LEU A 103 -0.88 -20.73 -27.55
CA LEU A 103 -2.01 -21.52 -28.03
C LEU A 103 -2.74 -20.82 -29.17
N SER A 104 -3.20 -21.59 -30.16
CA SER A 104 -4.19 -21.13 -31.13
C SER A 104 -5.58 -21.05 -30.46
N ALA A 105 -6.50 -20.30 -31.07
CA ALA A 105 -7.88 -20.21 -30.58
C ALA A 105 -8.59 -21.58 -30.51
N GLU A 106 -8.27 -22.49 -31.44
CA GLU A 106 -8.81 -23.86 -31.45
C GLU A 106 -8.24 -24.69 -30.29
N GLN A 107 -6.93 -24.57 -30.04
CA GLN A 107 -6.25 -25.25 -28.93
C GLN A 107 -6.72 -24.75 -27.57
N GLU A 108 -6.90 -23.43 -27.40
CA GLU A 108 -7.49 -22.85 -26.20
C GLU A 108 -8.87 -23.45 -25.94
N ARG A 109 -9.70 -23.57 -26.99
CA ARG A 109 -11.06 -24.11 -26.87
C ARG A 109 -11.05 -25.58 -26.49
N GLU A 110 -10.19 -26.38 -27.11
CA GLU A 110 -10.05 -27.80 -26.79
C GLU A 110 -9.59 -28.02 -25.33
N LEU A 111 -8.54 -27.30 -24.92
CA LEU A 111 -8.01 -27.39 -23.56
C LEU A 111 -9.03 -26.94 -22.53
N ALA A 112 -9.77 -25.87 -22.80
CA ALA A 112 -10.82 -25.39 -21.91
C ALA A 112 -11.99 -26.38 -21.79
N LEU A 113 -12.42 -27.01 -22.89
CA LEU A 113 -13.47 -28.05 -22.86
C LEU A 113 -13.02 -29.26 -22.03
N ARG A 114 -11.77 -29.69 -22.18
CA ARG A 114 -11.20 -30.79 -21.39
C ARG A 114 -11.03 -30.42 -19.92
N ALA A 115 -10.55 -29.20 -19.64
CA ALA A 115 -10.44 -28.68 -18.28
C ALA A 115 -11.81 -28.63 -17.57
N ALA A 116 -12.87 -28.22 -18.27
CA ALA A 116 -14.24 -28.24 -17.75
C ALA A 116 -14.77 -29.66 -17.46
N GLN A 117 -14.22 -30.69 -18.13
CA GLN A 117 -14.52 -32.10 -17.87
C GLN A 117 -13.69 -32.70 -16.73
N GLY A 118 -12.84 -31.90 -16.06
CA GLY A 118 -12.00 -32.35 -14.94
C GLY A 118 -10.62 -32.88 -15.36
N ASP A 119 -10.15 -32.59 -16.58
CA ASP A 119 -8.79 -32.92 -17.01
C ASP A 119 -7.79 -31.90 -16.41
N ASP A 120 -7.16 -32.28 -15.29
CA ASP A 120 -6.15 -31.47 -14.62
C ASP A 120 -4.95 -31.13 -15.52
N TYR A 121 -4.58 -32.03 -16.44
CA TYR A 121 -3.47 -31.78 -17.35
C TYR A 121 -3.81 -30.71 -18.38
N ALA A 122 -5.03 -30.74 -18.92
CA ALA A 122 -5.52 -29.68 -19.81
C ALA A 122 -5.65 -28.34 -19.07
N ARG A 123 -6.08 -28.36 -17.80
CA ARG A 123 -6.13 -27.18 -16.94
C ARG A 123 -4.74 -26.56 -16.77
N ASP A 124 -3.76 -27.37 -16.39
CA ASP A 124 -2.39 -26.90 -16.15
C ASP A 124 -1.74 -26.34 -17.42
N GLN A 125 -1.97 -26.97 -18.58
CA GLN A 125 -1.52 -26.44 -19.86
C GLN A 125 -2.15 -25.09 -20.19
N LEU A 126 -3.47 -24.94 -19.97
CA LEU A 126 -4.17 -23.68 -20.23
C LEU A 126 -3.66 -22.55 -19.31
N VAL A 127 -3.38 -22.86 -18.05
CA VAL A 127 -2.75 -21.91 -17.11
C VAL A 127 -1.36 -21.52 -17.57
N GLN A 128 -0.49 -22.50 -17.87
CA GLN A 128 0.90 -22.26 -18.27
C GLN A 128 1.00 -21.39 -19.53
N ALA A 129 0.17 -21.65 -20.54
CA ALA A 129 0.13 -20.88 -21.77
C ALA A 129 -0.27 -19.41 -21.56
N ASN A 130 -0.96 -19.10 -20.47
CA ASN A 130 -1.48 -17.77 -20.17
C ASN A 130 -0.70 -17.02 -19.07
N LEU A 131 0.41 -17.56 -18.56
CA LEU A 131 1.27 -16.85 -17.59
C LEU A 131 1.81 -15.52 -18.14
N ARG A 132 2.06 -15.45 -19.45
CA ARG A 132 2.52 -14.22 -20.12
C ARG A 132 1.48 -13.09 -20.04
N LEU A 133 0.20 -13.45 -20.11
CA LEU A 133 -0.91 -12.51 -19.94
C LEU A 133 -0.93 -11.96 -18.51
N VAL A 134 -0.68 -12.79 -17.50
CA VAL A 134 -0.62 -12.33 -16.10
C VAL A 134 0.48 -11.30 -15.91
N ILE A 135 1.68 -11.58 -16.43
CA ILE A 135 2.83 -10.66 -16.33
C ILE A 135 2.52 -9.32 -17.04
N SER A 136 1.90 -9.35 -18.22
CA SER A 136 1.57 -8.13 -18.95
C SER A 136 0.51 -7.29 -18.25
N VAL A 137 -0.50 -7.91 -17.62
CA VAL A 137 -1.49 -7.22 -16.80
C VAL A 137 -0.82 -6.65 -15.53
N ALA A 138 -0.05 -7.46 -14.80
CA ALA A 138 0.61 -7.05 -13.55
C ALA A 138 1.55 -5.84 -13.73
N LYS A 139 2.21 -5.72 -14.88
CA LYS A 139 3.08 -4.58 -15.20
C LYS A 139 2.39 -3.22 -15.03
N HIS A 140 1.10 -3.12 -15.34
CA HIS A 140 0.31 -1.87 -15.22
C HIS A 140 0.06 -1.45 -13.77
N TYR A 141 0.26 -2.36 -12.81
CA TYR A 141 0.03 -2.17 -11.39
C TYR A 141 1.33 -1.98 -10.58
N THR A 142 2.48 -2.03 -11.26
CA THR A 142 3.79 -1.77 -10.63
C THR A 142 3.86 -0.38 -10.00
N GLY A 143 4.60 -0.26 -8.89
CA GLY A 143 4.77 1.01 -8.18
C GLY A 143 3.56 1.47 -7.36
N ARG A 144 2.51 0.64 -7.21
CA ARG A 144 1.30 0.96 -6.42
C ARG A 144 1.31 0.44 -4.98
N GLY A 145 2.44 -0.10 -4.51
CA GLY A 145 2.67 -0.51 -3.11
C GLY A 145 2.98 -1.99 -2.91
N LEU A 146 2.63 -2.86 -3.87
CA LEU A 146 3.05 -4.27 -3.90
C LEU A 146 4.23 -4.48 -4.84
N SER A 147 5.05 -5.50 -4.55
CA SER A 147 6.16 -5.90 -5.41
C SER A 147 5.65 -6.53 -6.71
N MET A 148 6.48 -6.57 -7.76
CA MET A 148 6.09 -7.22 -9.02
C MET A 148 5.75 -8.70 -8.83
N ILE A 149 6.48 -9.40 -7.96
CA ILE A 149 6.24 -10.82 -7.66
C ILE A 149 4.86 -10.98 -7.03
N ASP A 150 4.51 -10.16 -6.04
CA ASP A 150 3.21 -10.23 -5.38
C ASP A 150 2.07 -9.96 -6.39
N LEU A 151 2.24 -8.99 -7.27
CA LEU A 151 1.27 -8.71 -8.34
C LEU A 151 1.11 -9.89 -9.30
N ILE A 152 2.21 -10.54 -9.70
CA ILE A 152 2.17 -11.76 -10.53
C ILE A 152 1.46 -12.89 -9.78
N GLN A 153 1.76 -13.09 -8.50
CA GLN A 153 1.15 -14.14 -7.68
C GLN A 153 -0.37 -13.96 -7.57
N GLU A 154 -0.82 -12.76 -7.23
CA GLU A 154 -2.23 -12.43 -7.11
C GLU A 154 -2.93 -12.54 -8.47
N GLY A 155 -2.28 -12.10 -9.54
CA GLY A 155 -2.74 -12.29 -10.90
C GLY A 155 -2.88 -13.77 -11.29
N ASN A 156 -1.94 -14.63 -10.90
CA ASN A 156 -1.98 -16.07 -11.13
C ASN A 156 -3.14 -16.73 -10.37
N LEU A 157 -3.45 -16.28 -9.15
CA LEU A 157 -4.65 -16.72 -8.42
C LEU A 157 -5.93 -16.31 -9.17
N GLY A 158 -5.96 -15.11 -9.75
CA GLY A 158 -7.02 -14.68 -10.65
C GLY A 158 -7.15 -15.58 -11.89
N LEU A 159 -6.04 -15.87 -12.57
CA LEU A 159 -6.01 -16.75 -13.73
C LEU A 159 -6.53 -18.16 -13.41
N LEU A 160 -6.13 -18.75 -12.29
CA LEU A 160 -6.62 -20.06 -11.85
C LEU A 160 -8.14 -20.06 -11.66
N ARG A 161 -8.70 -18.99 -11.08
CA ARG A 161 -10.16 -18.83 -10.95
C ARG A 161 -10.85 -18.66 -12.30
N ALA A 162 -10.22 -17.97 -13.25
CA ALA A 162 -10.74 -17.83 -14.60
C ALA A 162 -10.82 -19.19 -15.31
N VAL A 163 -9.75 -19.98 -15.25
CA VAL A 163 -9.71 -21.31 -15.88
C VAL A 163 -10.79 -22.22 -15.31
N GLY A 164 -11.04 -22.18 -14.00
CA GLY A 164 -12.05 -23.03 -13.36
C GLY A 164 -13.50 -22.72 -13.75
N GLN A 165 -13.77 -21.54 -14.32
CA GLN A 165 -15.13 -21.03 -14.54
C GLN A 165 -15.41 -20.64 -15.99
N TYR A 166 -14.39 -20.68 -16.85
CA TYR A 166 -14.53 -20.30 -18.24
C TYR A 166 -15.37 -21.30 -19.03
N ASP A 167 -16.39 -20.79 -19.74
CA ASP A 167 -17.26 -21.56 -20.62
C ASP A 167 -16.98 -21.26 -22.10
N PRO A 168 -16.36 -22.19 -22.85
CA PRO A 168 -16.04 -21.99 -24.27
C PRO A 168 -17.26 -21.94 -25.20
N SER A 169 -18.44 -22.32 -24.73
CA SER A 169 -19.67 -22.33 -25.55
C SER A 169 -20.19 -20.91 -25.83
N ARG A 170 -19.79 -19.93 -25.01
CA ARG A 170 -20.27 -18.55 -25.07
C ARG A 170 -19.55 -17.67 -26.09
N GLY A 171 -18.51 -18.19 -26.76
CA GLY A 171 -17.88 -17.56 -27.93
C GLY A 171 -16.88 -16.44 -27.65
N SER A 172 -16.68 -16.02 -26.40
CA SER A 172 -15.59 -15.11 -26.00
C SER A 172 -14.23 -15.79 -26.06
N ARG A 173 -13.14 -15.06 -26.31
CA ARG A 173 -11.77 -15.59 -26.15
C ARG A 173 -11.43 -15.76 -24.66
N PHE A 174 -10.65 -16.79 -24.33
CA PHE A 174 -10.20 -17.02 -22.96
C PHE A 174 -9.41 -15.84 -22.39
N SER A 175 -8.52 -15.24 -23.20
CA SER A 175 -7.73 -14.08 -22.78
C SER A 175 -8.58 -12.89 -22.32
N THR A 176 -9.68 -12.60 -23.01
CA THR A 176 -10.64 -11.55 -22.64
C THR A 176 -11.25 -11.83 -21.27
N TYR A 177 -11.72 -13.06 -21.07
CA TYR A 177 -12.30 -13.49 -19.79
C TYR A 177 -11.28 -13.49 -18.64
N ALA A 178 -10.11 -14.07 -18.86
CA ALA A 178 -9.05 -14.19 -17.86
C ALA A 178 -8.50 -12.84 -17.42
N THR A 179 -8.39 -11.87 -18.32
CA THR A 179 -7.90 -10.52 -18.00
C THR A 179 -8.73 -9.87 -16.89
N TRP A 180 -10.06 -10.07 -16.91
CA TRP A 180 -10.95 -9.55 -15.87
C TRP A 180 -10.61 -10.13 -14.50
N TRP A 181 -10.48 -11.46 -14.42
CA TRP A 181 -10.16 -12.17 -13.18
C TRP A 181 -8.77 -11.83 -12.62
N ILE A 182 -7.78 -11.74 -13.50
CA ILE A 182 -6.42 -11.36 -13.17
C ILE A 182 -6.43 -9.95 -12.56
N ARG A 183 -7.09 -9.00 -13.23
CA ARG A 183 -7.20 -7.61 -12.77
C ARG A 183 -7.93 -7.49 -11.44
N GLN A 184 -9.03 -8.23 -11.28
CA GLN A 184 -9.80 -8.20 -10.06
C GLN A 184 -8.99 -8.72 -8.88
N ALA A 185 -8.26 -9.82 -9.07
CA ALA A 185 -7.39 -10.36 -8.03
C ALA A 185 -6.28 -9.37 -7.65
N ILE A 186 -5.60 -8.78 -8.63
CA ILE A 186 -4.54 -7.77 -8.39
C ILE A 186 -5.10 -6.52 -7.71
N SER A 187 -6.22 -5.98 -8.19
CA SER A 187 -6.86 -4.78 -7.63
C SER A 187 -7.32 -5.01 -6.20
N ARG A 188 -7.89 -6.19 -5.92
CA ARG A 188 -8.29 -6.58 -4.57
C ARG A 188 -7.08 -6.70 -3.65
N ALA A 189 -6.01 -7.37 -4.09
CA ALA A 189 -4.79 -7.50 -3.31
C ALA A 189 -4.17 -6.14 -2.99
N LEU A 190 -4.14 -5.23 -3.97
CA LEU A 190 -3.69 -3.85 -3.74
C LEU A 190 -4.53 -3.13 -2.68
N GLN A 191 -5.85 -3.27 -2.71
CA GLN A 191 -6.72 -2.65 -1.71
C GLN A 191 -6.53 -3.24 -0.31
N GLU A 192 -6.32 -4.56 -0.21
CA GLU A 192 -6.18 -5.26 1.06
C GLU A 192 -4.77 -5.15 1.65
N GLN A 193 -3.73 -5.08 0.82
CA GLN A 193 -2.34 -5.29 1.23
C GLN A 193 -1.38 -4.13 0.90
N ALA A 194 -1.70 -3.22 -0.04
CA ALA A 194 -0.73 -2.20 -0.48
C ALA A 194 -0.49 -1.07 0.54
N SER A 195 -1.31 -0.97 1.58
CA SER A 195 -1.19 0.06 2.62
C SER A 195 -0.88 -0.57 3.96
N LEU A 196 0.14 -0.05 4.66
CA LEU A 196 0.52 -0.49 6.00
C LEU A 196 -0.64 -0.33 7.00
N ILE A 197 -1.42 0.74 6.84
CA ILE A 197 -2.68 0.95 7.57
C ILE A 197 -3.80 0.67 6.59
N ARG A 198 -4.60 -0.37 6.88
CA ARG A 198 -5.70 -0.80 6.01
C ARG A 198 -6.77 0.28 5.91
N VAL A 199 -7.09 0.69 4.69
CA VAL A 199 -8.16 1.63 4.38
C VAL A 199 -9.39 0.86 3.89
N PRO A 200 -10.60 1.07 4.46
CA PRO A 200 -11.82 0.45 3.96
C PRO A 200 -12.11 0.80 2.49
N HIS A 201 -12.74 -0.13 1.75
CA HIS A 201 -13.00 0.02 0.31
C HIS A 201 -13.74 1.33 -0.06
N HIS A 202 -14.80 1.68 0.68
CA HIS A 202 -15.57 2.91 0.43
C HIS A 202 -14.72 4.18 0.59
N MET A 203 -13.77 4.18 1.53
CA MET A 203 -12.82 5.29 1.71
C MET A 203 -11.78 5.33 0.60
N ALA A 204 -11.28 4.16 0.15
CA ALA A 204 -10.34 4.09 -0.98
C ALA A 204 -10.98 4.61 -2.28
N LYS A 205 -12.24 4.26 -2.55
CA LYS A 205 -13.03 4.78 -3.68
C LYS A 205 -13.20 6.30 -3.60
N ALA A 206 -13.58 6.81 -2.43
CA ALA A 206 -13.72 8.26 -2.22
C ALA A 206 -12.37 8.99 -2.41
N LEU A 207 -11.26 8.42 -1.92
CA LEU A 207 -9.93 8.97 -2.11
C LEU A 207 -9.52 9.00 -3.58
N GLN A 208 -9.81 7.95 -4.35
CA GLN A 208 -9.52 7.91 -5.78
C GLN A 208 -10.30 8.99 -6.52
N GLN A 209 -11.59 9.18 -6.20
CA GLN A 209 -12.42 10.25 -6.76
C GLN A 209 -11.82 11.64 -6.45
N VAL A 210 -11.38 11.86 -5.20
CA VAL A 210 -10.69 13.10 -4.79
C VAL A 210 -9.39 13.29 -5.58
N ARG A 211 -8.57 12.25 -5.73
CA ARG A 211 -7.31 12.32 -6.51
C ARG A 211 -7.55 12.61 -7.99
N GLN A 212 -8.52 11.94 -8.62
CA GLN A 212 -8.88 12.16 -10.02
C GLN A 212 -9.42 13.59 -10.22
N ALA A 213 -10.33 14.04 -9.34
CA ALA A 213 -10.85 15.40 -9.40
C ALA A 213 -9.73 16.44 -9.22
N SER A 214 -8.81 16.21 -8.28
CA SER A 214 -7.65 17.08 -8.06
C SER A 214 -6.73 17.13 -9.28
N ALA A 215 -6.41 15.98 -9.89
CA ALA A 215 -5.54 15.92 -11.07
C ALA A 215 -6.15 16.63 -12.30
N LEU A 216 -7.45 16.43 -12.55
CA LEU A 216 -8.18 17.11 -13.62
C LEU A 216 -8.23 18.63 -13.39
N LEU A 217 -8.57 19.05 -12.17
CA LEU A 217 -8.61 20.48 -11.83
C LEU A 217 -7.23 21.13 -11.90
N GLN A 218 -6.18 20.41 -11.51
CA GLN A 218 -4.80 20.90 -11.63
C GLN A 218 -4.42 21.11 -13.10
N GLN A 219 -4.83 20.21 -13.99
CA GLN A 219 -4.63 20.34 -15.43
C GLN A 219 -5.42 21.52 -16.03
N GLU A 220 -6.68 21.71 -15.61
CA GLU A 220 -7.56 22.79 -16.11
C GLU A 220 -7.14 24.18 -15.58
N LEU A 221 -6.76 24.28 -14.32
CA LEU A 221 -6.47 25.55 -13.63
C LEU A 221 -5.00 25.96 -13.73
N GLY A 222 -4.09 25.03 -14.04
CA GLY A 222 -2.64 25.26 -14.06
C GLY A 222 -2.03 25.60 -12.68
N ARG A 223 -2.79 25.36 -11.60
CA ARG A 223 -2.38 25.55 -10.20
C ARG A 223 -2.94 24.42 -9.33
N GLU A 224 -2.44 24.29 -8.11
CA GLU A 224 -3.05 23.37 -7.14
C GLU A 224 -4.50 23.80 -6.82
N PRO A 225 -5.46 22.86 -6.89
CA PRO A 225 -6.85 23.15 -6.60
C PRO A 225 -7.09 23.25 -5.08
N THR A 226 -8.03 24.11 -4.70
CA THR A 226 -8.43 24.26 -3.29
C THR A 226 -9.34 23.11 -2.85
N VAL A 227 -9.37 22.81 -1.55
CA VAL A 227 -10.23 21.75 -0.98
C VAL A 227 -11.71 21.94 -1.36
N HIS A 228 -12.19 23.18 -1.43
CA HIS A 228 -13.56 23.48 -1.86
C HIS A 228 -13.81 23.19 -3.34
N GLU A 229 -12.85 23.51 -4.23
CA GLU A 229 -12.95 23.21 -5.67
C GLU A 229 -12.96 21.69 -5.92
N VAL A 230 -12.08 20.95 -5.23
CA VAL A 230 -12.03 19.49 -5.29
C VAL A 230 -13.33 18.88 -4.76
N ALA A 231 -13.85 19.38 -3.64
CA ALA A 231 -15.11 18.91 -3.04
C ALA A 231 -16.31 19.11 -3.99
N GLN A 232 -16.43 20.28 -4.63
CA GLN A 232 -17.49 20.55 -5.60
C GLN A 232 -17.42 19.60 -6.79
N ARG A 233 -16.21 19.37 -7.33
CA ARG A 233 -16.00 18.49 -8.48
C ARG A 233 -16.22 17.02 -8.16
N ALA A 234 -15.77 16.58 -6.98
CA ALA A 234 -15.95 15.22 -6.47
C ALA A 234 -17.37 14.95 -5.92
N LYS A 235 -18.21 15.99 -5.77
CA LYS A 235 -19.55 15.92 -5.16
C LYS A 235 -19.52 15.42 -3.71
N LEU A 236 -18.49 15.82 -2.96
CA LEU A 236 -18.30 15.48 -1.55
C LEU A 236 -18.36 16.75 -0.67
N HIS A 237 -18.59 16.59 0.63
CA HIS A 237 -18.52 17.74 1.54
C HIS A 237 -17.04 18.15 1.76
N PRO A 238 -16.71 19.46 1.85
CA PRO A 238 -15.33 19.90 2.08
C PRO A 238 -14.67 19.30 3.33
N GLU A 239 -15.44 19.05 4.39
CA GLU A 239 -14.94 18.38 5.60
C GLU A 239 -14.55 16.92 5.33
N GLN A 240 -15.36 16.18 4.56
CA GLN A 240 -15.05 14.81 4.18
C GLN A 240 -13.79 14.74 3.33
N VAL A 241 -13.58 15.69 2.41
CA VAL A 241 -12.35 15.76 1.61
C VAL A 241 -11.15 16.00 2.51
N ARG A 242 -11.26 16.90 3.50
CA ARG A 242 -10.19 17.16 4.48
C ARG A 242 -9.88 15.91 5.30
N GLU A 243 -10.89 15.24 5.83
CA GLU A 243 -10.72 13.98 6.55
C GLU A 243 -10.05 12.90 5.69
N LEU A 244 -10.48 12.72 4.44
CA LEU A 244 -9.89 11.76 3.51
C LEU A 244 -8.43 12.08 3.19
N MET A 245 -8.08 13.36 3.06
CA MET A 245 -6.70 13.78 2.84
C MET A 245 -5.80 13.49 4.05
N HIS A 246 -6.31 13.65 5.27
CA HIS A 246 -5.55 13.34 6.49
C HIS A 246 -5.50 11.84 6.81
N ALA A 247 -6.58 11.09 6.56
CA ALA A 247 -6.69 9.67 6.90
C ALA A 247 -5.71 8.78 6.13
N VAL A 248 -5.16 9.25 5.01
CA VAL A 248 -4.29 8.47 4.12
C VAL A 248 -2.89 9.09 4.02
N ALA A 249 -2.43 9.70 5.11
CA ALA A 249 -1.03 10.07 5.24
C ALA A 249 -0.16 8.81 5.12
N LYS A 250 0.81 8.82 4.18
CA LYS A 250 1.77 7.73 4.06
C LYS A 250 2.64 7.72 5.33
N PRO A 251 2.74 6.58 6.05
CA PRO A 251 3.63 6.49 7.19
C PRO A 251 5.08 6.73 6.74
N ILE A 252 5.85 7.39 7.60
CA ILE A 252 7.26 7.70 7.38
C ILE A 252 8.08 6.75 8.26
N SER A 253 9.22 6.30 7.75
CA SER A 253 10.13 5.45 8.55
C SER A 253 10.70 6.23 9.73
N LEU A 254 10.69 5.63 10.92
CA LEU A 254 11.37 6.18 12.09
C LEU A 254 12.89 6.16 11.94
N GLU A 255 13.42 5.32 11.06
CA GLU A 255 14.85 5.27 10.74
C GLU A 255 15.27 6.30 9.70
N MET A 256 14.34 7.15 9.24
CA MET A 256 14.68 8.21 8.29
C MET A 256 15.73 9.14 8.92
N PRO A 257 16.92 9.30 8.29
CA PRO A 257 17.95 10.18 8.81
C PRO A 257 17.48 11.63 8.72
N ILE A 258 17.68 12.39 9.79
CA ILE A 258 17.30 13.82 9.84
C ILE A 258 18.50 14.71 9.48
N SER A 259 19.72 14.25 9.74
CA SER A 259 20.97 14.99 9.53
C SER A 259 22.07 14.04 9.06
N ASP A 260 22.87 14.48 8.09
CA ASP A 260 23.95 13.68 7.49
C ASP A 260 25.17 13.49 8.41
N GLY A 261 25.28 14.26 9.50
CA GLY A 261 26.50 14.36 10.32
C GLY A 261 26.53 13.48 11.58
N ASP A 262 25.39 13.30 12.24
CA ASP A 262 25.34 12.74 13.60
C ASP A 262 24.66 11.37 13.68
N GLY A 263 24.16 10.84 12.55
CA GLY A 263 23.43 9.57 12.50
C GLY A 263 22.05 9.61 13.15
N SER A 264 21.57 10.81 13.54
CA SER A 264 20.27 10.98 14.18
C SER A 264 19.13 10.61 13.24
N VAL A 265 18.21 9.80 13.75
CA VAL A 265 17.03 9.31 13.02
C VAL A 265 15.75 9.94 13.56
N LEU A 266 14.69 9.94 12.75
CA LEU A 266 13.39 10.51 13.12
C LEU A 266 12.85 9.97 14.46
N GLY A 267 13.06 8.68 14.73
CA GLY A 267 12.66 8.02 15.96
C GLY A 267 13.28 8.64 17.23
N ASP A 268 14.49 9.19 17.15
CA ASP A 268 15.17 9.78 18.31
C ASP A 268 14.47 11.06 18.81
N LEU A 269 13.67 11.71 17.96
CA LEU A 269 12.90 12.91 18.32
C LEU A 269 11.54 12.61 18.91
N ILE A 270 11.05 11.36 18.83
CA ILE A 270 9.73 11.00 19.32
C ILE A 270 9.84 10.68 20.81
N ALA A 271 9.36 11.59 21.64
CA ALA A 271 9.31 11.39 23.07
C ALA A 271 8.23 10.35 23.44
N ASP A 272 8.56 9.49 24.41
CA ASP A 272 7.58 8.62 25.04
C ASP A 272 6.78 9.41 26.08
N GLU A 273 5.53 9.72 25.74
CA GLU A 273 4.61 10.48 26.61
C GLU A 273 4.27 9.73 27.92
N THR A 274 4.46 8.40 27.95
CA THR A 274 4.17 7.58 29.14
C THR A 274 5.34 7.53 30.13
N GLN A 275 6.53 7.96 29.71
CA GLN A 275 7.75 7.87 30.52
C GLN A 275 7.85 8.97 31.59
N ALA A 276 6.94 9.95 31.62
CA ALA A 276 7.00 11.10 32.53
C ALA A 276 6.73 10.78 34.02
N GLU A 277 6.37 9.54 34.36
CA GLU A 277 5.89 9.19 35.72
C GLU A 277 6.99 8.71 36.68
N TRP A 278 8.13 8.19 36.21
CA TRP A 278 9.16 7.65 37.12
C TRP A 278 9.97 8.74 37.83
N GLU A 279 10.25 9.89 37.19
CA GLU A 279 10.96 11.00 37.83
C GLU A 279 10.21 11.57 39.05
N GLN A 280 8.88 11.58 39.00
CA GLN A 280 8.03 12.02 40.11
C GLN A 280 7.93 10.97 41.23
N SER A 281 8.23 9.70 40.93
CA SER A 281 8.18 8.58 41.88
C SER A 281 9.46 8.41 42.70
N ILE A 282 10.57 9.07 42.31
CA ILE A 282 11.83 8.98 43.04
C ILE A 282 11.75 9.89 44.27
N ASP A 283 11.65 9.26 45.44
CA ASP A 283 11.82 9.94 46.72
C ASP A 283 13.30 10.28 46.95
N TRP A 284 13.72 11.41 46.37
CA TRP A 284 15.05 11.95 46.53
C TRP A 284 15.38 12.24 48.00
N GLU A 285 14.41 12.55 48.85
CA GLU A 285 14.65 12.82 50.27
C GLU A 285 15.02 11.54 51.03
N SER A 286 14.33 10.44 50.76
CA SER A 286 14.67 9.12 51.29
C SER A 286 16.07 8.67 50.86
N LEU A 287 16.42 8.82 49.58
CA LEU A 287 17.76 8.47 49.07
C LEU A 287 18.87 9.37 49.64
N MET A 288 18.57 10.64 49.91
CA MET A 288 19.51 11.60 50.50
C MET A 288 19.57 11.55 52.04
N SER A 289 18.78 10.72 52.70
CA SER A 289 18.72 10.63 54.17
C SER A 289 20.06 10.21 54.80
N LYS A 290 20.80 9.30 54.15
CA LYS A 290 22.12 8.78 54.58
C LYS A 290 23.29 9.69 54.22
N LEU A 291 23.04 10.77 53.49
CA LEU A 291 24.08 11.74 53.09
C LEU A 291 24.33 12.76 54.20
N ASN A 292 25.59 13.14 54.35
CA ASN A 292 25.95 14.25 55.21
C ASN A 292 25.50 15.58 54.58
N GLU A 293 25.33 16.64 55.39
CA GLU A 293 24.84 17.95 54.93
C GLU A 293 25.63 18.52 53.74
N ARG A 294 26.97 18.34 53.76
CA ARG A 294 27.85 18.75 52.66
C ARG A 294 27.69 17.91 51.39
N GLU A 295 27.42 16.62 51.53
CA GLU A 295 27.18 15.71 50.39
C GLU A 295 25.84 16.02 49.74
N ARG A 296 24.79 16.24 50.56
CA ARG A 296 23.46 16.65 50.10
C ARG A 296 23.49 17.98 49.38
N ALA A 297 24.22 18.98 49.89
CA ALA A 297 24.37 20.28 49.25
C ALA A 297 25.06 20.18 47.88
N VAL A 298 26.09 19.34 47.75
CA VAL A 298 26.77 19.10 46.47
C VAL A 298 25.81 18.47 45.46
N ILE A 299 25.06 17.44 45.84
CA ILE A 299 24.10 16.77 44.94
C ILE A 299 22.96 17.70 44.53
N ARG A 300 22.38 18.47 45.46
CA ARG A 300 21.31 19.45 45.14
C ARG A 300 21.77 20.51 44.14
N LEU A 301 22.93 21.13 44.36
CA LEU A 301 23.45 22.17 43.48
C LEU A 301 23.92 21.61 42.13
N ARG A 302 24.45 20.38 42.10
CA ARG A 302 25.00 19.77 40.88
C ARG A 302 23.90 19.33 39.92
N TYR A 303 22.83 18.73 40.45
CA TYR A 303 21.74 18.16 39.67
C TYR A 303 20.48 19.03 39.65
N GLY A 304 20.49 20.19 40.32
CA GLY A 304 19.33 21.10 40.36
C GLY A 304 18.14 20.52 41.13
N LEU A 305 18.39 19.70 42.16
CA LEU A 305 17.33 19.13 42.99
C LEU A 305 16.84 20.20 43.99
N GLY A 306 15.87 21.01 43.56
CA GLY A 306 15.30 22.14 44.30
C GLY A 306 14.91 23.30 43.37
N ASP A 307 15.00 24.54 43.86
CA ASP A 307 14.61 25.74 43.12
C ASP A 307 15.73 26.35 42.24
N GLU A 308 16.89 25.71 42.15
CA GLU A 308 18.06 26.24 41.45
C GLU A 308 18.47 25.39 40.24
N PRO A 309 18.93 26.01 39.13
CA PRO A 309 19.41 25.27 37.97
C PRO A 309 20.70 24.49 38.29
N PRO A 310 20.97 23.38 37.56
CA PRO A 310 22.16 22.57 37.78
C PRO A 310 23.45 23.36 37.53
N MET A 311 24.41 23.26 38.46
CA MET A 311 25.68 23.99 38.43
C MET A 311 26.86 23.07 38.09
N THR A 312 27.93 23.64 37.54
CA THR A 312 29.20 22.93 37.30
C THR A 312 29.98 22.66 38.59
N LEU A 313 30.87 21.65 38.60
CA LEU A 313 31.72 21.35 39.77
C LEU A 313 32.52 22.56 40.28
N GLU A 314 32.89 23.47 39.37
CA GLU A 314 33.63 24.68 39.71
C GLU A 314 32.74 25.73 40.37
N GLU A 315 31.51 25.91 39.88
CA GLU A 315 30.52 26.81 40.47
C GLU A 315 30.05 26.32 41.85
N VAL A 316 29.79 25.02 41.99
CA VAL A 316 29.49 24.38 43.27
C VAL A 316 30.65 24.55 44.26
N GLY A 317 31.89 24.40 43.78
CA GLY A 317 33.11 24.61 44.57
C GLY A 317 33.23 26.04 45.06
N LYS A 318 33.02 27.03 44.18
CA LYS A 318 33.01 28.46 44.54
C LYS A 318 31.95 28.77 45.60
N ARG A 319 30.75 28.19 45.48
CA ARG A 319 29.63 28.43 46.40
C ARG A 319 29.81 27.79 47.77
N LEU A 320 30.39 26.59 47.82
CA LEU A 320 30.61 25.84 49.07
C LEU A 320 31.99 26.09 49.70
N GLY A 321 32.83 26.93 49.09
CA GLY A 321 34.20 27.20 49.55
C GLY A 321 35.13 25.97 49.43
N LEU A 322 34.91 25.12 48.41
CA LEU A 322 35.63 23.87 48.18
C LEU A 322 36.39 23.91 46.86
N SER A 323 37.49 23.15 46.77
CA SER A 323 38.15 22.93 45.48
C SER A 323 37.27 22.04 44.58
N LYS A 324 37.37 22.24 43.26
CA LYS A 324 36.68 21.42 42.24
C LYS A 324 36.87 19.92 42.48
N GLU A 325 38.10 19.51 42.80
CA GLU A 325 38.43 18.12 43.08
C GLU A 325 37.77 17.61 44.37
N ARG A 326 37.62 18.47 45.38
CA ARG A 326 36.94 18.11 46.61
C ARG A 326 35.43 17.93 46.40
N VAL A 327 34.82 18.75 45.54
CA VAL A 327 33.40 18.59 45.15
C VAL A 327 33.20 17.26 44.42
N ARG A 328 34.08 16.92 43.46
CA ARG A 328 34.06 15.63 42.75
C ARG A 328 34.15 14.43 43.70
N GLN A 329 35.02 14.49 44.70
CA GLN A 329 35.14 13.43 45.71
C GLN A 329 33.87 13.27 46.55
N LEU A 330 33.22 14.39 46.93
CA LEU A 330 31.98 14.37 47.69
C LEU A 330 30.81 13.86 46.85
N GLU A 331 30.73 14.24 45.58
CA GLU A 331 29.75 13.74 44.60
C GLU A 331 29.87 12.22 44.43
N SER A 332 31.08 11.71 44.15
CA SER A 332 31.29 10.26 43.98
C SER A 332 30.91 9.46 45.22
N ARG A 333 31.26 9.96 46.42
CA ARG A 333 30.89 9.31 47.68
C ARG A 333 29.38 9.38 47.93
N ALA A 334 28.74 10.49 47.60
CA ALA A 334 27.30 10.67 47.76
C ALA A 334 26.53 9.72 46.84
N ILE A 335 26.91 9.62 45.56
CA ILE A 335 26.30 8.69 44.60
C ILE A 335 26.46 7.25 45.06
N GLN A 336 27.64 6.86 45.55
CA GLN A 336 27.86 5.50 46.07
C GLN A 336 26.92 5.19 47.25
N LYS A 337 26.79 6.12 48.21
CA LYS A 337 25.86 5.95 49.34
C LYS A 337 24.39 5.91 48.91
N MET A 338 24.00 6.70 47.91
CA MET A 338 22.64 6.67 47.35
C MET A 338 22.36 5.36 46.63
N GLN A 339 23.34 4.80 45.90
CA GLN A 339 23.21 3.48 45.27
C GLN A 339 23.09 2.35 46.30
N GLU A 340 23.83 2.42 47.41
CA GLU A 340 23.69 1.49 48.53
C GLU A 340 22.33 1.64 49.23
N ALA A 341 21.79 2.86 49.30
CA ALA A 341 20.46 3.13 49.85
C ALA A 341 19.32 2.65 48.94
N ALA A 342 19.47 2.74 47.62
CA ALA A 342 18.47 2.28 46.64
C ALA A 342 18.41 0.75 46.51
N ARG A 343 19.47 0.04 46.91
CA ARG A 343 19.55 -1.43 46.89
C ARG A 343 19.07 -2.11 48.18
N ALA A 344 18.93 -1.34 49.25
CA ALA A 344 18.49 -1.80 50.57
C ALA A 344 16.99 -1.50 50.74
#